data_AF-A0A850W344-F1
#
_entry.id   AF-A0A850W344-F1
#
_cell.length_a   1.000
_cell.length_b   1.000
_cell.length_c   1.000
_cell.angle_alpha   90.00
_cell.angle_beta   90.00
_cell.angle_gamma   90.00
#
_symmetry.space_group_name_H-M   'P 1'
#
loop_
_entity.id
_entity.type
_entity.pdbx_description
1 polymer ?
#
loop_
_entity_poly.entity_id
_entity_poly.type
_entity_poly.pdbx_seq_one_letter_code
_entity_poly.pdbx_strand_id
1 'polypeptide(L)'
;MYMLVENLTSSHLHLKRSPGIRSWSLFVGIASIGLAAAYYSADSLAWKLFYMAGCFFVAAQNLEQWEEAVFDKNKRTVCLKTFNLYKKILTFSKGGNEQVVALLNEIRDVNVEEETVRYFGKGYLVVLRFVTGFSHPLTQSAVLGCR
;
A
#
# COMPACT_ATOMS: atom_id res chain seq x y z
N MET A 1 -2.92 -9.38 -4.69
CA MET A 1 -4.22 -9.55 -4.02
C MET A 1 -5.04 -8.32 -4.32
N TYR A 2 -6.25 -8.48 -4.86
CA TYR A 2 -7.14 -7.35 -5.13
C TYR A 2 -7.63 -6.72 -3.82
N MET A 3 -8.15 -5.48 -3.87
CA MET A 3 -8.74 -4.83 -2.69
C MET A 3 -9.88 -5.71 -2.11
N LEU A 4 -9.88 -5.87 -0.79
CA LEU A 4 -10.94 -6.58 -0.07
C LEU A 4 -12.04 -5.60 0.34
N VAL A 5 -13.29 -6.05 0.27
CA VAL A 5 -14.43 -5.28 0.78
C VAL A 5 -14.48 -5.46 2.29
N GLU A 6 -14.21 -4.40 3.05
CA GLU A 6 -14.27 -4.43 4.51
C GLU A 6 -15.67 -4.08 5.02
N ASN A 7 -16.31 -3.06 4.43
CA ASN A 7 -17.69 -2.70 4.74
C ASN A 7 -18.46 -2.36 3.46
N LEU A 8 -19.66 -2.95 3.34
CA LEU A 8 -20.61 -2.66 2.28
C LEU A 8 -21.95 -2.27 2.89
N THR A 9 -22.35 -1.03 2.69
CA THR A 9 -23.67 -0.50 3.02
C THR A 9 -24.22 0.21 1.78
N SER A 10 -25.54 0.39 1.70
CA SER A 10 -26.20 1.09 0.58
C SER A 10 -25.60 2.48 0.28
N SER A 11 -25.05 3.15 1.29
CA SER A 11 -24.45 4.48 1.23
C SER A 11 -22.93 4.52 1.45
N HIS A 12 -22.29 3.42 1.84
CA HIS A 12 -20.86 3.40 2.20
C HIS A 12 -20.17 2.14 1.68
N LEU A 13 -19.09 2.29 0.92
CA LEU A 13 -18.25 1.20 0.46
C LEU A 13 -16.83 1.45 0.92
N HIS A 14 -16.31 0.58 1.78
CA HIS A 14 -14.93 0.62 2.24
C HIS A 14 -14.16 -0.57 1.67
N LEU A 15 -13.18 -0.28 0.83
CA LEU A 15 -12.25 -1.23 0.26
C LEU A 15 -10.88 -1.03 0.92
N LYS A 16 -10.22 -2.13 1.27
CA LYS A 16 -8.91 -2.10 1.92
C LYS A 16 -8.00 -3.16 1.32
N ARG A 17 -6.74 -2.80 1.16
CA ARG A 17 -5.66 -3.70 0.77
C ARG A 17 -4.58 -3.65 1.84
N SER A 18 -4.39 -4.79 2.50
CA SER A 18 -3.25 -5.01 3.38
C SER A 18 -2.07 -5.59 2.59
N PRO A 19 -0.83 -5.32 3.04
CA PRO A 19 0.37 -5.94 2.48
C PRO A 19 0.25 -7.46 2.53
N GLY A 20 0.66 -8.10 1.43
CA GLY A 20 0.54 -9.55 1.29
C GLY A 20 1.44 -10.33 2.26
N ILE A 21 1.12 -11.62 2.45
CA ILE A 21 1.92 -12.53 3.29
C ILE A 21 3.41 -12.55 2.89
N ARG A 22 3.71 -12.40 1.60
CA ARG A 22 5.08 -12.35 1.06
C ARG A 22 5.84 -11.13 1.58
N SER A 23 5.20 -9.96 1.58
CA SER A 23 5.82 -8.73 2.07
C SER A 23 6.06 -8.80 3.58
N TRP A 24 5.10 -9.33 4.35
CA TRP A 24 5.29 -9.61 5.77
C TRP A 24 6.42 -10.62 6.03
N SER A 25 6.53 -11.67 5.22
CA SER A 25 7.62 -12.64 5.36
C SER A 25 8.98 -12.04 5.09
N LEU A 26 9.10 -11.14 4.10
CA LEU A 26 10.35 -10.42 3.81
C LEU A 26 10.71 -9.49 4.96
N PHE A 27 9.72 -8.79 5.51
CA PHE A 27 9.94 -7.91 6.66
C PHE A 27 10.49 -8.69 7.86
N VAL A 28 9.84 -9.80 8.23
CA VAL A 28 10.28 -10.64 9.34
C VAL A 28 11.63 -11.29 9.05
N GLY A 29 11.88 -11.72 7.80
CA GLY A 29 13.14 -12.32 7.39
C GLY A 29 14.33 -11.37 7.45
N ILE A 30 14.17 -10.13 6.99
CA ILE A 30 15.25 -9.13 7.07
C ILE A 30 15.45 -8.68 8.51
N ALA A 31 14.37 -8.50 9.28
CA ALA A 31 14.46 -8.13 10.70
C ALA A 31 15.14 -9.22 11.54
N SER A 32 14.88 -10.50 11.25
CA SER A 32 15.51 -11.61 11.97
C SER A 32 17.02 -11.71 11.69
N ILE A 33 17.46 -11.41 10.47
CA ILE A 33 18.89 -11.32 10.13
C ILE A 33 19.56 -10.20 10.93
N GLY A 34 18.92 -9.04 11.06
CA GLY A 34 19.42 -7.94 11.90
C GLY A 34 19.57 -8.32 13.37
N LEU A 35 18.57 -9.03 13.91
CA LEU A 35 18.60 -9.58 15.27
C LEU A 35 19.73 -10.60 15.45
N ALA A 36 19.89 -11.53 14.51
CA ALA A 36 20.95 -12.52 14.55
C ALA A 36 22.34 -11.85 14.49
N ALA A 37 22.52 -10.88 13.60
CA ALA A 37 23.78 -10.11 13.51
C ALA A 37 24.08 -9.36 14.82
N ALA A 38 23.09 -8.74 15.45
CA ALA A 38 23.26 -8.06 16.72
C ALA A 38 23.52 -9.02 17.91
N TYR A 39 22.92 -10.22 17.89
CA TYR A 39 23.07 -11.22 18.94
C TYR A 39 24.45 -11.91 18.89
N TYR A 40 24.87 -12.35 17.70
CA TYR A 40 26.14 -13.06 17.50
C TYR A 40 27.37 -12.14 17.39
N SER A 41 27.17 -10.85 17.14
CA SER A 41 28.29 -9.89 17.15
C SER A 41 28.80 -9.66 18.58
N ALA A 42 30.13 -9.65 18.75
CA ALA A 42 30.83 -9.28 19.98
C ALA A 42 31.04 -7.76 20.10
N ASP A 43 30.47 -6.97 19.19
CA ASP A 43 30.69 -5.53 19.11
C ASP A 43 29.95 -4.74 20.22
N SER A 44 30.30 -3.46 20.34
CA SER A 44 29.65 -2.55 21.27
C SER A 44 28.15 -2.38 20.96
N LEU A 45 27.39 -2.02 21.99
CA LEU A 45 25.94 -1.78 21.88
C LEU A 45 25.57 -0.82 20.73
N ALA A 46 26.42 0.15 20.42
CA ALA A 46 26.21 1.09 19.31
C ALA A 46 26.17 0.39 17.94
N TRP A 47 27.10 -0.54 17.69
CA TRP A 47 27.13 -1.31 16.44
C TRP A 47 25.94 -2.25 16.33
N LYS A 48 25.55 -2.89 17.44
CA LYS A 48 24.34 -3.73 17.49
C LYS A 48 23.07 -2.96 17.15
N LEU A 49 22.91 -1.76 17.72
CA LEU A 49 21.78 -0.88 17.40
C LEU A 49 21.82 -0.42 15.95
N PHE A 50 23.00 -0.15 15.40
CA PHE A 50 23.16 0.23 14.01
C PHE A 50 22.71 -0.89 13.04
N TYR A 51 23.12 -2.14 13.28
CA TYR A 51 22.69 -3.28 12.48
C TYR A 51 21.18 -3.50 12.55
N MET A 52 20.63 -3.42 13.77
CA MET A 52 19.18 -3.52 14.00
C MET A 52 18.40 -2.42 13.27
N ALA A 53 18.82 -1.17 13.40
CA ALA A 53 18.18 -0.04 12.75
C ALA A 53 18.28 -0.12 11.22
N GLY A 54 19.45 -0.49 10.69
CA GLY A 54 19.67 -0.67 9.26
C GLY A 54 18.80 -1.77 8.66
N CYS A 55 18.77 -2.96 9.29
CA CYS A 55 17.92 -4.06 8.85
C CYS A 55 16.43 -3.70 8.95
N PHE A 56 16.01 -3.03 10.03
CA PHE A 56 14.63 -2.57 10.17
C PHE A 56 14.24 -1.56 9.09
N PHE A 57 15.14 -0.65 8.73
CA PHE A 57 14.90 0.35 7.68
C PHE A 57 14.74 -0.31 6.30
N VAL A 58 15.62 -1.24 5.95
CA VAL A 58 15.54 -2.02 4.70
C VAL A 58 14.27 -2.88 4.67
N ALA A 59 13.92 -3.51 5.80
CA ALA A 59 12.69 -4.27 5.93
C ALA A 59 11.46 -3.38 5.72
N ALA A 60 11.42 -2.19 6.33
CA ALA A 60 10.33 -1.24 6.19
C ALA A 60 10.19 -0.69 4.75
N GLN A 61 11.30 -0.49 4.03
CA GLN A 61 11.26 -0.08 2.61
C GLN A 61 10.66 -1.15 1.69
N ASN A 62 10.87 -2.43 2.01
CA ASN A 62 10.33 -3.55 1.23
C ASN A 62 8.89 -3.92 1.60
N LEU A 63 8.33 -3.26 2.62
CA LEU A 63 6.96 -3.51 3.02
C LEU A 63 6.00 -2.85 2.01
N GLU A 64 5.07 -3.65 1.50
CA GLU A 64 4.05 -3.18 0.57
C GLU A 64 3.23 -2.06 1.21
N GLN A 65 2.84 -1.09 0.39
CA GLN A 65 1.97 -0.01 0.80
C GLN A 65 0.58 -0.56 1.06
N TRP A 66 -0.10 0.00 2.05
CA TRP A 66 -1.51 -0.29 2.24
C TRP A 66 -2.33 0.77 1.51
N GLU A 67 -3.44 0.33 0.96
CA GLU A 67 -4.33 1.16 0.15
C GLU A 67 -5.75 1.02 0.71
N GLU A 68 -6.42 2.14 0.95
CA GLU A 68 -7.79 2.21 1.42
C GLU A 68 -8.60 3.10 0.46
N ALA A 69 -9.72 2.59 -0.05
CA ALA A 69 -10.65 3.34 -0.87
C ALA A 69 -12.03 3.38 -0.20
N VAL A 70 -12.45 4.59 0.18
CA VAL A 70 -13.71 4.83 0.89
C VAL A 70 -14.65 5.62 -0.03
N PHE A 71 -15.77 5.03 -0.40
CA PHE A 71 -16.83 5.70 -1.15
C PHE A 71 -17.98 6.00 -0.20
N ASP A 72 -18.31 7.28 -0.04
CA ASP A 72 -19.40 7.74 0.82
C ASP A 72 -20.44 8.49 -0.03
N LYS A 73 -21.62 7.87 -0.22
CA LYS A 73 -22.73 8.47 -0.97
C LYS A 73 -23.41 9.60 -0.20
N ASN A 74 -23.36 9.59 1.13
CA ASN A 74 -23.98 10.65 1.94
C ASN A 74 -23.19 11.96 1.78
N LYS A 75 -21.86 11.85 1.78
CA LYS A 75 -20.95 12.99 1.56
C LYS A 75 -20.72 13.29 0.09
N ARG A 76 -21.11 12.37 -0.81
CA ARG A 76 -20.80 12.40 -2.25
C ARG A 76 -19.29 12.53 -2.51
N THR A 77 -18.47 11.91 -1.67
CA THR A 77 -17.00 11.94 -1.78
C THR A 77 -16.40 10.55 -1.84
N VAL A 78 -15.39 10.40 -2.68
CA VAL A 78 -14.51 9.24 -2.72
C VAL A 78 -13.16 9.65 -2.15
N CYS A 79 -12.73 8.94 -1.12
CA CYS A 79 -11.42 9.13 -0.50
C CYS A 79 -10.55 7.93 -0.82
N LEU A 80 -9.47 8.16 -1.54
CA LEU A 80 -8.40 7.21 -1.75
C LEU A 80 -7.26 7.58 -0.81
N LYS A 81 -6.91 6.66 0.07
CA LYS A 81 -5.83 6.83 1.04
C LYS A 81 -4.79 5.75 0.76
N THR A 82 -3.60 6.19 0.41
CA THR A 82 -2.44 5.31 0.38
C THR A 82 -1.58 5.62 1.58
N PHE A 83 -1.23 4.59 2.34
CA PHE A 83 -0.33 4.73 3.47
C PHE A 83 0.88 3.83 3.33
N ASN A 84 2.06 4.44 3.51
CA ASN A 84 3.33 3.74 3.46
C ASN A 84 3.96 3.75 4.86
N LEU A 85 4.19 2.56 5.42
CA LEU A 85 4.78 2.41 6.75
C LEU A 85 6.18 3.03 6.83
N TYR A 86 6.98 2.91 5.76
CA TYR A 86 8.29 3.56 5.66
C TYR A 86 8.18 5.08 5.78
N LYS A 87 7.29 5.71 5.01
CA LYS A 87 7.03 7.16 5.12
C LYS A 87 6.49 7.52 6.51
N LYS A 88 5.67 6.67 7.11
CA LYS A 88 5.14 6.89 8.47
C LYS A 88 6.23 6.84 9.55
N ILE A 89 7.18 5.91 9.43
CA ILE A 89 8.33 5.78 10.33
C ILE A 89 9.29 6.96 10.16
N LEU A 90 9.58 7.35 8.92
CA LEU A 90 10.47 8.49 8.63
C LEU A 90 9.89 9.83 9.05
N THR A 91 8.59 10.05 8.82
CA THR A 91 7.98 11.36 9.04
C THR A 91 7.51 11.54 10.49
N PHE A 92 7.52 10.51 11.35
CA PHE A 92 7.18 10.51 12.79
C PHE A 92 5.85 11.18 13.22
N SER A 93 5.07 11.79 12.31
CA SER A 93 3.76 12.39 12.54
C SER A 93 3.09 12.81 11.22
N LYS A 94 1.80 12.47 11.07
CA LYS A 94 0.76 12.91 10.11
C LYS A 94 1.03 12.96 8.59
N GLY A 95 2.27 13.03 8.09
CA GLY A 95 2.59 13.29 6.69
C GLY A 95 2.72 12.07 5.76
N GLY A 96 2.33 10.88 6.21
CA GLY A 96 2.54 9.63 5.47
C GLY A 96 1.34 9.10 4.67
N ASN A 97 0.22 9.84 4.67
CA ASN A 97 -1.02 9.43 4.02
C ASN A 97 -1.24 10.32 2.79
N GLU A 98 -0.96 9.79 1.60
CA GLU A 98 -1.42 10.43 0.37
C GLU A 98 -2.93 10.21 0.30
N GLN A 99 -3.70 11.25 0.62
CA GLN A 99 -5.14 11.23 0.57
C GLN A 99 -5.62 12.04 -0.64
N VAL A 100 -6.22 11.35 -1.60
CA VAL A 100 -6.92 11.97 -2.73
C VAL A 100 -8.41 11.93 -2.42
N VAL A 101 -9.03 13.10 -2.31
CA VAL A 101 -10.49 13.21 -2.14
C VAL A 101 -11.07 13.75 -3.44
N ALA A 102 -11.97 13.00 -4.04
CA ALA A 102 -12.68 13.39 -5.26
C ALA A 102 -14.20 13.33 -5.03
N LEU A 103 -14.97 14.08 -5.83
CA LEU A 103 -16.43 14.09 -5.75
C LEU A 103 -17.03 12.90 -6.53
N LEU A 104 -18.03 12.23 -5.96
CA LEU A 104 -18.72 11.11 -6.62
C LEU A 104 -19.39 11.54 -7.94
N ASN A 105 -19.90 12.77 -8.01
CA ASN A 105 -20.54 13.30 -9.22
C ASN A 105 -19.56 13.43 -10.40
N GLU A 106 -18.27 13.50 -10.13
CA GLU A 106 -17.24 13.57 -11.16
C GLU A 106 -16.79 12.20 -11.62
N ILE A 107 -17.17 11.11 -10.96
CA ILE A 107 -16.80 9.76 -11.36
C ILE A 107 -17.81 9.28 -12.41
N ARG A 108 -17.32 9.06 -13.62
CA ARG A 108 -18.15 8.62 -14.76
C ARG A 108 -18.19 7.10 -14.87
N ASP A 109 -17.05 6.46 -14.66
CA ASP A 109 -16.90 5.02 -14.87
C ASP A 109 -15.75 4.43 -14.04
N VAL A 110 -15.81 3.13 -13.77
CA VAL A 110 -14.76 2.34 -13.13
C VAL A 110 -14.29 1.30 -14.13
N ASN A 111 -13.12 1.50 -14.71
CA ASN A 111 -12.57 0.58 -15.70
C ASN A 111 -11.45 -0.27 -15.09
N VAL A 112 -11.30 -1.51 -15.56
CA VAL A 112 -10.15 -2.35 -15.22
C VAL A 112 -9.19 -2.28 -16.40
N GLU A 113 -8.08 -1.56 -16.21
CA GLU A 113 -7.03 -1.45 -17.22
C GLU A 113 -6.02 -2.59 -17.03
N GLU A 114 -5.71 -3.28 -18.14
CA GLU A 114 -4.70 -4.33 -18.16
C GLU A 114 -3.32 -3.68 -18.38
N GLU A 115 -2.45 -3.77 -17.38
CA GLU A 115 -1.09 -3.27 -17.48
C GLU A 115 -0.15 -4.45 -17.76
N THR A 116 0.58 -4.37 -18.87
CA THR A 116 1.55 -5.42 -19.23
C THR A 116 2.82 -5.24 -18.41
N VAL A 117 2.98 -6.08 -17.39
CA VAL A 117 4.17 -6.03 -16.53
C VAL A 117 5.29 -6.75 -17.25
N ARG A 118 6.33 -6.01 -17.67
CA ARG A 118 7.57 -6.58 -18.22
C ARG A 118 8.03 -7.69 -17.26
N TYR A 119 8.08 -8.92 -17.78
CA TYR A 119 8.49 -10.18 -17.10
C TYR A 119 7.46 -10.95 -16.26
N PHE A 120 6.36 -10.34 -15.80
CA PHE A 120 5.40 -11.03 -14.91
C PHE A 120 4.01 -11.27 -15.54
N GLY A 121 3.82 -10.91 -16.81
CA GLY A 121 2.57 -11.17 -17.54
C GLY A 121 1.55 -10.05 -17.41
N LYS A 122 0.27 -10.40 -17.40
CA LYS A 122 -0.86 -9.45 -17.41
C LYS A 122 -1.20 -9.02 -15.98
N GLY A 123 -0.95 -7.76 -15.66
CA GLY A 123 -1.42 -7.12 -14.43
C GLY A 123 -2.77 -6.47 -14.67
N TYR A 124 -3.65 -6.47 -13.68
CA TYR A 124 -4.92 -5.74 -13.74
C TYR A 124 -4.91 -4.62 -12.70
N LEU A 125 -5.35 -3.45 -13.14
CA LEU A 125 -5.42 -2.24 -12.35
C LEU A 125 -6.83 -1.67 -12.46
N VAL A 126 -7.45 -1.37 -11.33
CA VAL A 126 -8.76 -0.72 -11.35
C VAL A 126 -8.54 0.78 -11.38
N VAL A 127 -9.14 1.48 -12.34
CA VAL A 127 -8.95 2.90 -12.62
C VAL A 127 -10.29 3.62 -12.58
N LEU A 128 -10.37 4.68 -11.79
CA LEU A 128 -11.51 5.60 -11.81
C LEU A 128 -11.34 6.57 -12.96
N ARG A 129 -12.37 6.69 -13.82
CA ARG A 129 -12.43 7.72 -14.85
C ARG A 129 -13.34 8.85 -14.42
N PHE A 130 -12.79 10.06 -14.42
CA PHE A 130 -13.51 11.27 -14.10
C PHE A 130 -14.13 11.92 -15.34
N VAL A 131 -15.22 12.66 -15.16
CA VAL A 131 -15.94 13.40 -16.20
C VAL A 131 -15.05 14.44 -16.88
N THR A 132 -14.05 14.94 -16.16
CA THR A 132 -13.02 15.87 -16.63
C THR A 132 -11.98 15.25 -17.58
N GLY A 133 -12.05 13.92 -17.80
CA GLY A 133 -11.13 13.19 -18.67
C GLY A 133 -9.87 12.66 -17.95
N PHE A 134 -9.70 12.95 -16.66
CA PHE A 134 -8.62 12.38 -15.85
C PHE A 134 -8.92 10.93 -15.47
N SER A 135 -7.91 10.07 -15.54
CA SER A 135 -7.94 8.70 -15.00
C SER A 135 -7.04 8.64 -13.76
N HIS A 136 -7.56 8.08 -12.67
CA HIS A 136 -6.77 7.86 -11.46
C HIS A 136 -6.88 6.39 -11.02
N PRO A 137 -5.75 5.67 -10.94
CA PRO A 137 -5.78 4.29 -10.52
C PRO A 137 -6.17 4.18 -9.03
N LEU A 138 -7.02 3.22 -8.70
CA LEU A 138 -7.42 2.92 -7.33
C LEU A 138 -6.28 2.30 -6.52
N THR A 139 -5.34 1.63 -7.19
CA THR A 139 -4.16 1.00 -6.58
C THR A 139 -2.91 1.49 -7.32
N GLN A 140 -1.82 1.80 -6.64
CA GLN A 140 -0.55 2.17 -7.31
C GLN A 140 0.23 0.95 -7.81
N SER A 141 -0.21 -0.27 -7.44
CA SER A 141 0.42 -1.52 -7.87
C SER A 141 -0.58 -2.43 -8.59
N ALA A 142 -0.29 -2.74 -9.85
CA ALA A 142 -1.01 -3.72 -10.63
C ALA A 142 -0.98 -5.09 -9.93
N VAL A 143 -2.13 -5.74 -9.83
CA VAL A 143 -2.21 -7.09 -9.29
C VAL A 143 -1.99 -8.06 -10.44
N LEU A 144 -1.01 -8.95 -10.33
CA LEU A 144 -0.93 -10.11 -11.22
C LEU A 144 -2.21 -10.92 -11.11
N GLY A 145 -2.96 -11.02 -12.20
CA GLY A 145 -4.10 -11.91 -12.27
C GLY A 145 -3.63 -13.34 -12.44
N CYS A 146 -3.81 -14.18 -11.42
CA CYS A 146 -4.08 -15.59 -11.69
C CYS A 146 -5.55 -15.67 -12.08
N ARG A 147 -5.77 -16.04 -13.33
CA ARG A 147 -7.07 -16.21 -13.97
C ARG A 147 -7.94 -17.23 -13.23
#